data_AF-A0A2U1LMU8-F1
#
_entry.id   AF-A0A2U1LMU8-F1
#
_cell.length_a   1.000
_cell.length_b   1.000
_cell.length_c   1.000
_cell.angle_alpha   90.00
_cell.angle_beta   90.00
_cell.angle_gamma   90.00
#
_symmetry.space_group_name_H-M   'P 1'
#
loop_
_entity.id
_entity.type
_entity.pdbx_description
1 polymer ?
#
loop_
_entity_poly.entity_id
_entity_poly.type
_entity_poly.pdbx_seq_one_letter_code
_entity_poly.pdbx_strand_id
1 'polypeptide(L)'
;MFVLSSLNLDTPHRTYNISMTQTIVGDNVTNVDFTAIFDTGTSFTYLNDPAYSIIGESVASQTEESRSQPSSDLPFEYCYDISPNQNIFEAPSLNLTMKGGDQFSVTNPFVVVPLENGGSVFCLSIAKSDNVNIIGQNFMTGYRVVFGREKNILGWKASNCYNAIDSNTLPISPQASPVVLRVCLWDPKQHQRMVHLTRVQVNQETLHPHYHIQIS
;
A
#
# COMPACT_ATOMS: atom_id res chain seq x y z
N MET A 1 -0.09 -17.81 11.12
CA MET A 1 -0.52 -18.73 10.06
C MET A 1 -0.27 -18.04 8.72
N PHE A 2 0.08 -18.77 7.66
CA PHE A 2 0.10 -18.17 6.31
C PHE A 2 -1.32 -18.16 5.77
N VAL A 3 -1.76 -17.03 5.26
CA VAL A 3 -3.00 -16.87 4.49
C VAL A 3 -2.65 -17.14 3.03
N LEU A 4 -3.52 -17.84 2.29
CA LEU A 4 -3.20 -18.36 0.96
C LEU A 4 -4.29 -17.97 -0.05
N SER A 5 -3.94 -17.12 -1.01
CA SER A 5 -4.82 -16.82 -2.13
C SER A 5 -4.42 -17.58 -3.38
N SER A 6 -5.42 -17.86 -4.21
CA SER A 6 -5.19 -18.31 -5.58
C SER A 6 -4.42 -17.24 -6.34
N LEU A 7 -3.45 -17.67 -7.13
CA LEU A 7 -2.61 -16.85 -7.98
C LEU A 7 -2.70 -17.38 -9.41
N ASN A 8 -2.64 -16.49 -10.40
CA ASN A 8 -2.51 -16.90 -11.79
C ASN A 8 -1.16 -16.43 -12.33
N LEU A 9 -0.42 -17.34 -12.94
CA LEU A 9 0.83 -17.03 -13.62
C LEU A 9 0.54 -16.69 -15.08
N ASP A 10 0.78 -15.46 -15.48
CA ASP A 10 0.70 -15.10 -16.90
C ASP A 10 1.91 -15.67 -17.63
N THR A 11 1.76 -16.81 -18.30
CA THR A 11 2.89 -17.56 -18.87
C THR A 11 3.73 -16.82 -19.93
N PRO A 12 3.17 -15.99 -20.84
CA PRO A 12 3.99 -15.14 -21.72
C PRO A 12 4.79 -14.06 -20.99
N HIS A 13 4.29 -13.52 -19.87
CA HIS A 13 4.89 -12.37 -19.18
C HIS A 13 5.47 -12.69 -17.78
N ARG A 14 5.36 -13.94 -17.32
CA ARG A 14 5.75 -14.47 -16.00
C ARG A 14 5.28 -13.63 -14.80
N THR A 15 4.09 -13.05 -14.90
CA THR A 15 3.54 -12.16 -13.88
C THR A 15 2.69 -12.92 -12.87
N TYR A 16 2.63 -12.42 -11.64
CA TYR A 16 1.81 -12.99 -10.58
C TYR A 16 0.51 -12.20 -10.45
N ASN A 17 -0.56 -12.70 -11.06
CA ASN A 17 -1.86 -12.06 -11.06
C ASN A 17 -2.72 -12.56 -9.91
N ILE A 18 -3.34 -11.64 -9.18
CA ILE A 18 -4.28 -11.93 -8.12
C ILE A 18 -5.60 -11.22 -8.37
N SER A 19 -6.71 -11.89 -8.08
CA SER A 19 -8.04 -11.30 -8.22
C SER A 19 -8.57 -10.88 -6.85
N MET A 20 -9.11 -9.68 -6.79
CA MET A 20 -9.84 -9.13 -5.67
C MET A 20 -11.33 -9.09 -6.00
N THR A 21 -12.16 -9.16 -4.96
CA THR A 21 -13.62 -9.18 -5.07
C THR A 21 -14.29 -8.09 -4.22
N GLN A 22 -13.55 -7.51 -3.27
CA GLN A 22 -14.07 -6.47 -2.39
C GLN A 22 -12.93 -5.63 -1.82
N THR A 23 -13.20 -4.34 -1.63
CA THR A 23 -12.37 -3.39 -0.89
C THR A 23 -13.09 -3.01 0.40
N ILE A 24 -12.33 -2.88 1.49
CA ILE A 24 -12.83 -2.43 2.78
C ILE A 24 -11.96 -1.26 3.22
N VAL A 25 -12.56 -0.06 3.30
CA VAL A 25 -11.89 1.17 3.72
C VAL A 25 -12.59 1.71 4.95
N GLY A 26 -11.94 1.62 6.12
CA GLY A 26 -12.58 1.84 7.41
C GLY A 26 -13.87 1.04 7.50
N ASP A 27 -15.01 1.74 7.57
CA ASP A 27 -16.35 1.13 7.65
C ASP A 27 -17.01 0.89 6.29
N ASN A 28 -16.43 1.38 5.20
CA ASN A 28 -16.96 1.24 3.84
C ASN A 28 -16.55 -0.10 3.22
N VAL A 29 -17.52 -0.98 3.02
CA VAL A 29 -17.35 -2.26 2.32
C VAL A 29 -17.92 -2.15 0.92
N THR A 30 -17.09 -2.32 -0.11
CA THR A 30 -17.50 -2.22 -1.52
C THR A 30 -17.11 -3.47 -2.29
N ASN A 31 -18.09 -4.14 -2.91
CA ASN A 31 -17.82 -5.24 -3.82
C ASN A 31 -17.31 -4.67 -5.15
N VAL A 32 -16.07 -5.04 -5.51
CA VAL A 32 -15.43 -4.62 -6.74
C VAL A 32 -14.47 -5.72 -7.19
N ASP A 33 -14.70 -6.20 -8.41
CA ASP A 33 -13.84 -7.20 -9.03
C ASP A 33 -12.74 -6.52 -9.83
N PHE A 34 -11.49 -6.78 -9.47
CA PHE A 34 -10.33 -6.37 -10.26
C PHE A 34 -9.20 -7.38 -10.13
N THR A 35 -8.33 -7.43 -11.12
CA THR A 35 -7.11 -8.24 -11.08
C THR A 35 -5.91 -7.32 -11.08
N ALA A 36 -4.92 -7.64 -10.25
CA ALA A 36 -3.69 -6.89 -10.13
C ALA A 36 -2.47 -7.79 -10.18
N ILE A 37 -1.35 -7.24 -10.64
CA ILE A 37 -0.04 -7.89 -10.59
C ILE A 37 0.55 -7.63 -9.21
N PHE A 38 0.95 -8.68 -8.50
CA PHE A 38 1.80 -8.55 -7.32
C PHE A 38 3.26 -8.43 -7.77
N ASP A 39 3.79 -7.21 -7.74
CA ASP A 39 5.10 -6.91 -8.30
C ASP A 39 6.07 -6.35 -7.25
N THR A 40 7.11 -7.11 -6.94
CA THR A 40 8.19 -6.66 -6.06
C THR A 40 9.16 -5.71 -6.77
N GLY A 41 9.08 -5.56 -8.10
CA GLY A 41 9.86 -4.58 -8.87
C GLY A 41 9.30 -3.16 -8.80
N THR A 42 8.03 -3.00 -8.44
CA THR A 42 7.34 -1.70 -8.38
C THR A 42 7.25 -1.17 -6.94
N SER A 43 7.63 0.09 -6.72
CA SER A 43 7.65 0.71 -5.39
C SER A 43 6.26 0.96 -4.82
N PHE A 44 5.38 1.60 -5.59
CA PHE A 44 4.03 1.97 -5.15
C PHE A 44 2.93 1.16 -5.85
N THR A 45 1.72 1.28 -5.33
CA THR A 45 0.55 0.59 -5.86
C THR A 45 -0.13 1.47 -6.91
N TYR A 46 -0.49 0.87 -8.02
CA TYR A 46 -1.11 1.54 -9.17
C TYR A 46 -2.45 0.89 -9.44
N LEU A 47 -3.53 1.66 -9.49
CA LEU A 47 -4.87 1.09 -9.71
C LEU A 47 -5.62 1.84 -10.81
N ASN A 48 -6.37 1.07 -11.59
CA ASN A 48 -7.36 1.55 -12.54
C ASN A 48 -8.71 1.81 -11.85
N ASP A 49 -9.54 2.61 -12.50
CA ASP A 49 -10.95 2.70 -12.15
C ASP A 49 -11.68 1.39 -12.49
N PRO A 50 -12.66 0.96 -11.66
CA PRO A 50 -13.25 1.72 -10.55
C PRO A 50 -12.54 1.55 -9.20
N ALA A 51 -11.58 0.62 -9.06
CA ALA A 51 -10.96 0.32 -7.77
C ALA A 51 -10.20 1.52 -7.18
N TYR A 52 -9.51 2.28 -8.02
CA TYR A 52 -8.82 3.51 -7.64
C TYR A 52 -9.77 4.54 -7.01
N SER A 53 -10.80 4.97 -7.76
CA SER A 53 -11.81 5.92 -7.25
C SER A 53 -12.52 5.42 -5.99
N ILE A 54 -12.95 4.15 -5.96
CA ILE A 54 -13.64 3.58 -4.79
C ILE A 54 -12.78 3.71 -3.52
N ILE A 55 -11.50 3.35 -3.61
CA ILE A 55 -10.60 3.42 -2.45
C ILE A 55 -10.33 4.87 -2.09
N GLY A 56 -9.96 5.71 -3.06
CA GLY A 56 -9.62 7.12 -2.83
C GLY A 56 -10.78 7.91 -2.23
N GLU A 57 -11.98 7.80 -2.79
CA GLU A 57 -13.18 8.48 -2.29
C GLU A 57 -13.60 7.97 -0.92
N SER A 58 -13.50 6.65 -0.67
CA SER A 58 -13.79 6.10 0.66
C SER A 58 -12.83 6.61 1.71
N VAL A 59 -11.54 6.73 1.38
CA VAL A 59 -10.54 7.35 2.25
C VAL A 59 -10.89 8.81 2.49
N ALA A 60 -11.19 9.56 1.44
CA ALA A 60 -11.52 10.98 1.54
C ALA A 60 -12.76 11.24 2.41
N SER A 61 -13.77 10.37 2.35
CA SER A 61 -14.98 10.49 3.16
C SER A 61 -14.76 10.26 4.66
N GLN A 62 -13.65 9.65 5.04
CA GLN A 62 -13.32 9.23 6.41
C GLN A 62 -12.06 9.92 6.96
N THR A 63 -11.48 10.87 6.23
CA THR A 63 -10.30 11.63 6.65
C THR A 63 -10.73 13.01 7.11
N GLU A 64 -10.37 13.41 8.34
CA GLU A 64 -10.78 14.71 8.90
C GLU A 64 -9.90 15.86 8.40
N GLU A 65 -8.66 15.56 8.04
CA GLU A 65 -7.70 16.52 7.54
C GLU A 65 -8.14 17.13 6.20
N SER A 66 -7.78 18.39 6.00
CA SER A 66 -8.12 19.09 4.76
C SER A 66 -7.35 18.52 3.58
N ARG A 67 -8.05 18.35 2.45
CA ARG A 67 -7.47 17.95 1.17
C ARG A 67 -6.41 18.95 0.74
N SER A 68 -5.17 18.47 0.63
CA SER A 68 -4.08 19.23 0.04
C SER A 68 -4.16 19.13 -1.49
N GLN A 69 -3.64 20.13 -2.18
CA GLN A 69 -3.42 20.11 -3.62
C GLN A 69 -1.90 20.16 -3.85
N PRO A 70 -1.21 19.02 -3.73
CA PRO A 70 0.21 18.94 -4.02
C PRO A 70 0.53 19.36 -5.46
N SER A 71 1.81 19.61 -5.74
CA SER A 71 2.26 19.88 -7.11
C SER A 71 1.82 18.76 -8.07
N SER A 72 1.58 19.12 -9.33
CA SER A 72 1.21 18.17 -10.40
C SER A 72 2.24 17.06 -10.63
N ASP A 73 3.44 17.23 -10.09
CA ASP A 73 4.51 16.27 -10.23
C ASP A 73 4.34 15.07 -9.29
N LEU A 74 3.51 15.20 -8.23
CA LEU A 74 3.27 14.09 -7.31
C LEU A 74 2.28 13.08 -7.90
N PRO A 75 2.59 11.77 -7.91
CA PRO A 75 1.73 10.74 -8.50
C PRO A 75 0.49 10.44 -7.65
N PHE A 76 0.39 11.03 -6.46
CA PHE A 76 -0.70 10.80 -5.51
C PHE A 76 -1.70 11.95 -5.55
N GLU A 77 -2.91 11.64 -6.00
CA GLU A 77 -4.01 12.60 -5.97
C GLU A 77 -4.52 12.80 -4.55
N TYR A 78 -4.49 11.74 -3.72
CA TYR A 78 -5.16 11.76 -2.44
C TYR A 78 -4.29 12.21 -1.27
N CYS A 79 -4.04 13.52 -1.15
CA CYS A 79 -3.19 14.10 -0.11
C CYS A 79 -3.91 15.02 0.87
N TYR A 80 -3.37 15.12 2.09
CA TYR A 80 -3.94 15.85 3.21
C TYR A 80 -2.90 16.69 3.93
N ASP A 81 -3.30 17.89 4.33
CA ASP A 81 -2.47 18.81 5.09
C ASP A 81 -2.35 18.36 6.55
N ILE A 82 -1.15 18.48 7.10
CA ILE A 82 -0.89 18.15 8.50
C ILE A 82 -0.56 19.41 9.27
N SER A 83 -1.23 19.59 10.41
CA SER A 83 -0.91 20.74 11.26
C SER A 83 0.48 20.57 11.90
N PRO A 84 1.25 21.65 12.08
CA PRO A 84 2.61 21.58 12.65
C PRO A 84 2.72 20.91 14.02
N ASN A 85 1.60 20.83 14.77
CA ASN A 85 1.55 20.25 16.12
C ASN A 85 0.86 18.87 16.15
N GLN A 86 0.47 18.33 14.99
CA GLN A 86 -0.21 17.05 14.90
C GLN A 86 0.80 15.90 14.83
N ASN A 87 0.78 15.07 15.87
CA ASN A 87 1.70 13.95 16.04
C ASN A 87 1.08 12.60 15.64
N ILE A 88 -0.22 12.58 15.34
CA ILE A 88 -0.99 11.40 15.01
C ILE A 88 -1.86 11.73 13.80
N PHE A 89 -1.80 10.88 12.78
CA PHE A 89 -2.75 10.86 11.67
C PHE A 89 -3.57 9.58 11.79
N GLU A 90 -4.88 9.71 11.93
CA GLU A 90 -5.80 8.57 12.05
C GLU A 90 -6.24 8.13 10.65
N ALA A 91 -5.42 7.27 10.03
CA ALA A 91 -5.70 6.76 8.71
C ALA A 91 -6.82 5.71 8.74
N PRO A 92 -7.80 5.76 7.83
CA PRO A 92 -8.74 4.67 7.67
C PRO A 92 -7.99 3.39 7.26
N SER A 93 -8.37 2.25 7.84
CA SER A 93 -7.78 0.96 7.48
C SER A 93 -8.15 0.58 6.05
N LEU A 94 -7.24 -0.04 5.30
CA LEU A 94 -7.52 -0.57 3.96
C LEU A 94 -7.30 -2.08 3.95
N ASN A 95 -8.33 -2.84 3.59
CA ASN A 95 -8.26 -4.29 3.36
C ASN A 95 -8.75 -4.64 1.95
N LEU A 96 -8.09 -5.61 1.33
CA LEU A 96 -8.46 -6.16 0.03
C LEU A 96 -8.89 -7.61 0.20
N THR A 97 -10.13 -7.94 -0.15
CA THR A 97 -10.63 -9.32 -0.12
C THR A 97 -10.31 -9.99 -1.45
N MET A 98 -9.50 -11.04 -1.39
CA MET A 98 -9.06 -11.81 -2.55
C MET A 98 -10.10 -12.84 -2.97
N LYS A 99 -10.00 -13.30 -4.21
CA LYS A 99 -10.79 -14.41 -4.75
C LYS A 99 -10.43 -15.69 -3.98
N GLY A 100 -11.30 -16.06 -3.05
CA GLY A 100 -11.07 -17.08 -2.03
C GLY A 100 -11.59 -16.68 -0.65
N GLY A 101 -11.89 -15.39 -0.45
CA GLY A 101 -12.45 -14.83 0.78
C GLY A 101 -11.41 -14.33 1.77
N ASP A 102 -10.14 -14.67 1.56
CA ASP A 102 -9.02 -14.21 2.38
C ASP A 102 -8.80 -12.70 2.22
N GLN A 103 -8.49 -12.04 3.34
CA GLN A 103 -8.27 -10.59 3.39
C GLN A 103 -6.78 -10.26 3.49
N PHE A 104 -6.35 -9.33 2.67
CA PHE A 104 -5.03 -8.70 2.71
C PHE A 104 -5.16 -7.30 3.32
N SER A 105 -4.74 -7.16 4.58
CA SER A 105 -4.77 -5.88 5.30
C SER A 105 -3.54 -5.05 4.96
N VAL A 106 -3.71 -3.87 4.39
CA VAL A 106 -2.60 -2.97 4.07
C VAL A 106 -2.07 -2.35 5.36
N THR A 107 -0.81 -2.63 5.70
CA THR A 107 -0.19 -2.19 6.96
C THR A 107 -0.15 -0.67 7.09
N ASN A 108 0.23 0.04 6.03
CA ASN A 108 0.20 1.49 5.98
C ASN A 108 -0.09 1.96 4.54
N PRO A 109 -1.32 2.42 4.24
CA PRO A 109 -1.66 2.89 2.90
C PRO A 109 -1.18 4.32 2.63
N PHE A 110 -0.60 5.03 3.61
CA PHE A 110 -0.18 6.42 3.47
C PHE A 110 1.34 6.59 3.44
N VAL A 111 1.77 7.67 2.80
CA VAL A 111 3.17 8.09 2.73
C VAL A 111 3.30 9.58 3.06
N VAL A 112 4.39 9.95 3.74
CA VAL A 112 4.72 11.33 4.08
C VAL A 112 5.58 11.93 2.99
N VAL A 113 5.09 12.97 2.32
CA VAL A 113 5.81 13.64 1.23
C VAL A 113 6.27 15.03 1.70
N PRO A 114 7.59 15.31 1.70
CA PRO A 114 8.07 16.65 2.00
C PRO A 114 7.75 17.61 0.85
N LEU A 115 7.31 18.81 1.20
CA LEU A 115 7.11 19.92 0.27
C LEU A 115 8.37 20.80 0.22
N GLU A 116 8.53 21.53 -0.89
CA GLU A 116 9.67 22.44 -1.08
C GLU A 116 9.68 23.60 -0.07
N ASN A 117 8.52 24.00 0.42
CA ASN A 117 8.35 25.06 1.41
C ASN A 117 8.73 24.62 2.85
N GLY A 118 9.25 23.41 3.03
CA GLY A 118 9.63 22.86 4.33
C GLY A 118 8.49 22.22 5.13
N GLY A 119 7.27 22.21 4.59
CA GLY A 119 6.15 21.43 5.12
C GLY A 119 6.16 19.98 4.64
N SER A 120 5.15 19.21 5.06
CA SER A 120 4.91 17.85 4.60
C SER A 120 3.42 17.62 4.42
N VAL A 121 3.06 16.75 3.48
CA VAL A 121 1.68 16.28 3.26
C VAL A 121 1.61 14.78 3.42
N PHE A 122 0.42 14.29 3.78
CA PHE A 122 0.13 12.87 3.88
C PHE A 122 -0.66 12.41 2.67
N CYS A 123 -0.12 11.49 1.91
CA CYS A 123 -0.71 11.04 0.67
C CYS A 123 -1.08 9.56 0.75
N LEU A 124 -2.29 9.20 0.30
CA LEU A 124 -2.62 7.83 -0.02
C LEU A 124 -1.64 7.35 -1.10
N SER A 125 -0.87 6.32 -0.77
CA SER A 125 0.24 5.81 -1.58
C SER A 125 -0.23 4.89 -2.72
N ILE A 126 -1.32 5.30 -3.39
CA ILE A 126 -1.90 4.65 -4.56
C ILE A 126 -1.92 5.69 -5.68
N ALA A 127 -1.25 5.39 -6.79
CA ALA A 127 -1.27 6.22 -7.98
C ALA A 127 -2.36 5.73 -8.96
N LYS A 128 -2.96 6.66 -9.70
CA LYS A 128 -3.89 6.32 -10.77
C LYS A 128 -3.14 5.66 -11.93
N SER A 129 -3.73 4.62 -12.49
CA SER A 129 -3.25 3.92 -13.68
C SER A 129 -4.33 3.90 -14.74
N ASP A 130 -3.93 4.03 -16.01
CA ASP A 130 -4.83 3.91 -17.16
C ASP A 130 -4.79 2.53 -17.81
N ASN A 131 -3.79 1.69 -17.45
CA ASN A 131 -3.48 0.47 -18.21
C ASN A 131 -3.54 -0.81 -17.38
N VAL A 132 -2.95 -0.81 -16.17
CA VAL A 132 -2.78 -2.04 -15.38
C VAL A 132 -2.83 -1.76 -13.88
N ASN A 133 -3.42 -2.69 -13.13
CA ASN A 133 -3.39 -2.70 -11.67
C ASN A 133 -2.14 -3.42 -11.17
N ILE A 134 -1.44 -2.82 -10.22
CA ILE A 134 -0.23 -3.37 -9.59
C ILE A 134 -0.35 -3.16 -8.09
N ILE A 135 -0.14 -4.22 -7.33
CA ILE A 135 0.15 -4.14 -5.90
C ILE A 135 1.67 -4.10 -5.75
N GLY A 136 2.18 -2.92 -5.40
CA GLY A 136 3.61 -2.67 -5.24
C GLY A 136 4.15 -3.02 -3.87
N GLN A 137 5.45 -2.83 -3.69
CA GLN A 137 6.16 -3.11 -2.45
C GLN A 137 5.59 -2.36 -1.24
N ASN A 138 5.05 -1.15 -1.43
CA ASN A 138 4.43 -0.37 -0.36
C ASN A 138 3.33 -1.16 0.38
N PHE A 139 2.55 -1.99 -0.31
CA PHE A 139 1.50 -2.81 0.29
C PHE A 139 2.03 -4.14 0.85
N MET A 140 3.19 -4.61 0.39
CA MET A 140 3.82 -5.84 0.89
C MET A 140 4.57 -5.63 2.22
N THR A 141 4.83 -4.37 2.58
CA THR A 141 5.56 -4.03 3.80
C THR A 141 4.83 -4.50 5.05
N GLY A 142 5.56 -5.12 5.98
CA GLY A 142 5.01 -5.76 7.18
C GLY A 142 4.60 -7.22 6.98
N TYR A 143 4.79 -7.78 5.78
CA TYR A 143 4.48 -9.17 5.47
C TYR A 143 5.71 -9.96 5.02
N ARG A 144 5.73 -11.24 5.38
CA ARG A 144 6.47 -12.27 4.64
C ARG A 144 5.57 -12.80 3.54
N VAL A 145 5.87 -12.46 2.30
CA VAL A 145 5.14 -12.90 1.10
C VAL A 145 5.87 -14.07 0.45
N VAL A 146 5.14 -15.10 0.01
CA VAL A 146 5.66 -16.32 -0.60
C VAL A 146 4.90 -16.60 -1.90
N PHE A 147 5.64 -16.76 -2.99
CA PHE A 147 5.11 -17.09 -4.32
C PHE A 147 5.25 -18.59 -4.58
N GLY A 148 4.19 -19.35 -4.35
CA GLY A 148 4.15 -20.79 -4.55
C GLY A 148 3.83 -21.16 -5.99
N ARG A 149 4.83 -21.14 -6.88
CA ARG A 149 4.65 -21.42 -8.33
C ARG A 149 4.08 -22.79 -8.64
N GLU A 150 4.45 -23.83 -7.91
CA GLU A 150 3.97 -25.20 -8.17
C GLU A 150 2.47 -25.36 -7.94
N LYS A 151 1.93 -24.59 -7.00
CA LYS A 151 0.52 -24.68 -6.58
C LYS A 151 -0.29 -23.47 -7.02
N ASN A 152 0.33 -22.51 -7.72
CA ASN A 152 -0.30 -21.25 -8.10
C ASN A 152 -0.96 -20.55 -6.90
N ILE A 153 -0.20 -20.39 -5.82
CA ILE A 153 -0.65 -19.74 -4.58
C ILE A 153 0.23 -18.54 -4.24
N LEU A 154 -0.41 -17.47 -3.76
CA LEU A 154 0.26 -16.38 -3.07
C LEU A 154 0.00 -16.54 -1.57
N GLY A 155 1.06 -16.65 -0.78
CA GLY A 155 0.97 -16.74 0.67
C GLY A 155 1.49 -15.49 1.36
N TRP A 156 0.80 -14.99 2.38
CA TRP A 156 1.32 -13.91 3.23
C TRP A 156 1.10 -14.18 4.71
N LYS A 157 2.00 -13.65 5.53
CA LYS A 157 1.89 -13.65 7.00
C LYS A 157 2.55 -12.39 7.53
N ALA A 158 1.92 -11.73 8.50
CA ALA A 158 2.52 -10.60 9.19
C ALA A 158 3.92 -10.97 9.73
N SER A 159 4.90 -10.10 9.49
CA SER A 159 6.29 -10.32 9.84
C SER A 159 6.95 -8.99 10.22
N ASN A 160 7.65 -8.98 11.36
CA ASN A 160 8.51 -7.87 11.73
C ASN A 160 9.94 -8.19 11.29
N CYS A 161 10.43 -7.48 10.27
CA CYS A 161 11.77 -7.70 9.70
C CYS A 161 12.91 -7.41 10.69
N TYR A 162 12.66 -6.69 11.80
CA TYR A 162 13.64 -6.48 12.86
C TYR A 162 13.86 -7.72 13.74
N ASN A 163 12.89 -8.62 13.83
CA ASN A 163 13.00 -9.88 14.58
C ASN A 163 13.53 -11.04 13.72
N ALA A 164 13.78 -10.79 12.43
CA ALA A 164 14.24 -11.81 11.48
C ALA A 164 15.76 -12.08 11.57
N ILE A 165 16.51 -11.24 12.28
CA ILE A 165 17.95 -11.44 12.51
C ILE A 165 18.19 -12.51 13.60
N ASP A 166 17.20 -12.80 14.46
CA ASP A 166 17.40 -13.63 15.65
C ASP A 166 16.52 -14.91 15.75
N SER A 167 15.81 -15.34 14.69
CA SER A 167 14.89 -16.48 14.82
C SER A 167 14.97 -17.54 13.71
N ASN A 168 15.87 -18.51 13.92
CA ASN A 168 15.71 -19.89 13.43
C ASN A 168 14.72 -20.71 14.29
N THR A 169 13.93 -20.07 15.15
CA THR A 169 12.97 -20.74 16.05
C THR A 169 11.68 -19.93 16.17
N LEU A 170 10.56 -20.55 15.80
CA LEU A 170 9.19 -20.01 15.99
C LEU A 170 8.84 -19.99 17.49
N PRO A 171 8.19 -18.92 17.99
CA PRO A 171 6.82 -19.10 18.49
C PRO A 171 5.83 -17.92 18.30
N ILE A 172 4.59 -18.31 17.95
CA ILE A 172 3.21 -17.91 18.39
C ILE A 172 2.81 -16.44 18.70
N SER A 173 1.83 -15.98 17.89
CA SER A 173 0.65 -15.08 18.08
C SER A 173 0.77 -13.65 18.66
N PRO A 174 0.00 -12.68 18.11
CA PRO A 174 -1.17 -12.19 18.87
C PRO A 174 -2.43 -11.81 18.05
N GLN A 175 -3.56 -11.69 18.79
CA GLN A 175 -4.93 -11.33 18.41
C GLN A 175 -5.05 -10.03 17.60
N ALA A 176 -5.98 -10.02 16.63
CA ALA A 176 -6.43 -8.83 15.92
C ALA A 176 -7.68 -8.23 16.60
N SER A 177 -7.54 -7.01 17.14
CA SER A 177 -8.65 -6.06 17.30
C SER A 177 -8.80 -5.25 16.01
N PRO A 178 -9.95 -4.60 15.75
CA PRO A 178 -10.03 -3.60 14.69
C PRO A 178 -9.13 -2.43 15.09
N VAL A 179 -7.93 -2.38 14.50
CA VAL A 179 -6.95 -1.34 14.79
C VAL A 179 -7.21 -0.19 13.84
N VAL A 180 -7.73 0.93 14.37
CA VAL A 180 -7.53 2.24 13.73
C VAL A 180 -6.03 2.41 13.55
N LEU A 181 -5.57 2.57 12.31
CA LEU A 181 -4.15 2.69 12.02
C LEU A 181 -3.68 4.07 12.49
N ARG A 182 -3.11 4.13 13.70
CA ARG A 182 -2.42 5.32 14.18
C ARG A 182 -1.07 5.39 13.50
N VAL A 183 -0.93 6.29 12.53
CA VAL A 183 0.39 6.61 11.98
C VAL A 183 1.07 7.59 12.95
N CYS A 184 2.02 7.07 13.73
CA CYS A 184 2.87 7.89 14.58
C CYS A 184 3.80 8.74 13.72
N LEU A 185 3.58 10.04 13.75
CA LEU A 185 4.28 11.01 12.91
C LEU A 185 5.62 11.49 13.49
N TRP A 186 5.80 11.32 14.80
CA TRP A 186 6.83 12.02 15.55
C TRP A 186 7.85 11.07 16.22
N ASP A 187 8.85 10.64 15.45
CA ASP A 187 10.22 10.41 15.93
C ASP A 187 11.13 11.25 15.02
N PRO A 188 11.79 12.32 15.50
CA PRO A 188 12.58 13.22 14.66
C PRO A 188 13.66 12.53 13.82
N LYS A 189 14.25 11.43 14.31
CA LYS A 189 15.32 10.71 13.60
C LYS A 189 14.76 9.73 12.57
N GLN A 190 13.64 9.07 12.85
CA GLN A 190 12.99 8.18 11.89
C GLN A 190 12.15 8.93 10.86
N HIS A 191 11.55 10.05 11.25
CA HIS A 191 10.82 10.96 10.35
C HIS A 191 11.75 11.49 9.25
N GLN A 192 12.91 12.05 9.60
CA GLN A 192 13.86 12.53 8.58
C GLN A 192 14.38 11.42 7.65
N ARG A 193 14.61 10.20 8.17
CA ARG A 193 14.96 9.04 7.33
C ARG A 193 13.83 8.63 6.40
N MET A 194 12.60 8.52 6.91
CA MET A 194 11.42 8.21 6.07
C MET A 194 11.22 9.29 5.01
N VAL A 195 11.24 10.56 5.39
CA VAL A 195 11.08 11.70 4.48
C VAL A 195 12.16 11.69 3.39
N HIS A 196 13.41 11.38 3.73
CA HIS A 196 14.49 11.28 2.75
C HIS A 196 14.28 10.10 1.78
N LEU A 197 13.95 8.91 2.30
CA LEU A 197 13.69 7.72 1.47
C LEU A 197 12.47 7.91 0.58
N THR A 198 11.36 8.44 1.12
CA THR A 198 10.18 8.77 0.33
C THR A 198 10.53 9.77 -0.77
N ARG A 199 11.28 10.83 -0.46
CA ARG A 199 11.68 11.81 -1.48
C ARG A 199 12.49 11.16 -2.60
N VAL A 200 13.39 10.23 -2.29
CA VAL A 200 14.14 9.48 -3.32
C VAL A 200 13.20 8.64 -4.16
N GLN A 201 12.30 7.89 -3.52
CA GLN A 201 11.39 6.96 -4.20
C GLN A 201 10.38 7.68 -5.10
N VAL A 202 9.78 8.76 -4.58
CA VAL A 202 8.85 9.61 -5.34
C VAL A 202 9.57 10.30 -6.48
N ASN A 203 10.75 10.91 -6.25
CA ASN A 203 11.52 11.54 -7.32
C ASN A 203 11.90 10.55 -8.44
N GLN A 204 12.19 9.31 -8.09
CA GLN A 204 12.49 8.27 -9.08
C GLN A 204 11.28 7.94 -9.95
N GLU A 205 10.07 7.97 -9.38
CA GLU A 205 8.82 7.80 -10.15
C GLU A 205 8.47 9.02 -10.98
N THR A 206 8.67 10.24 -10.47
CA THR A 206 8.38 11.47 -11.25
C THR A 206 9.32 11.66 -12.43
N LEU A 207 10.57 11.21 -12.35
CA LEU A 207 11.55 11.26 -13.44
C LEU A 207 11.28 10.22 -14.54
N HIS A 208 10.51 9.17 -14.25
CA HIS A 208 10.27 8.05 -15.15
C HIS A 208 8.79 7.63 -15.23
N PRO A 209 7.85 8.54 -15.56
CA PRO A 209 6.42 8.23 -15.61
C PRO A 209 6.05 7.26 -16.76
N HIS A 210 6.92 7.15 -17.77
CA HIS A 210 6.70 6.39 -19.00
C HIS A 210 7.73 5.31 -19.29
N TYR A 211 8.76 5.13 -18.45
CA TYR A 211 9.49 3.87 -18.48
C TYR A 211 8.55 2.84 -17.88
N HIS A 212 7.79 2.22 -18.78
CA HIS A 212 6.93 1.08 -18.61
C HIS A 212 7.07 0.44 -17.23
N ILE A 213 5.92 0.19 -16.61
CA ILE A 213 5.68 -1.03 -15.84
C ILE A 213 6.20 -2.20 -16.69
N GLN A 214 7.52 -2.39 -16.69
CA GLN A 214 8.22 -3.51 -17.26
C GLN A 214 8.01 -4.54 -16.18
N ILE A 215 6.93 -5.30 -16.35
CA ILE A 215 6.63 -6.39 -15.45
C ILE A 215 7.84 -7.33 -15.54
N SER A 216 8.67 -7.34 -14.50
CA SER A 216 9.93 -8.08 -14.45
C SER A 216 9.71 -9.55 -14.11
#